data_AF-A0A0D0CCW8-F1
#
_entry.id   AF-A0A0D0CCW8-F1
#
_cell.length_a   1.000
_cell.length_b   1.000
_cell.length_c   1.000
_cell.angle_alpha   90.00
_cell.angle_beta   90.00
_cell.angle_gamma   90.00
#
_symmetry.space_group_name_H-M   'P 1'
#
loop_
_entity.id
_entity.type
_entity.pdbx_description
1 polymer ?
#
loop_
_entity_poly.entity_id
_entity_poly.type
_entity_poly.pdbx_seq_one_letter_code
_entity_poly.pdbx_strand_id
1 'polypeptide(L)' 'CEACNETEGVIQCKSCIMFHRWCKPCAARVHKYLPFHRPDIWAGSCYEDISLGELGFVLFLGHGREPCPGSSDWEDME' A
#
# COMPACT_ATOMS: atom_id res chain seq x y z
N CYS A 1 -10.24 8.20 4.56
CA CYS A 1 -9.39 7.76 3.44
C CYS A 1 -9.66 8.71 2.29
N GLU A 2 -8.66 9.47 1.86
CA GLU A 2 -8.82 10.48 0.80
C GLU A 2 -9.14 9.87 -0.57
N ALA A 3 -8.75 8.62 -0.81
CA ALA A 3 -8.93 7.96 -2.09
C ALA A 3 -10.33 7.38 -2.31
N CYS A 4 -10.98 6.81 -1.27
CA CYS A 4 -12.31 6.19 -1.41
C CYS A 4 -13.42 6.91 -0.65
N ASN A 5 -13.10 7.74 0.34
CA ASN A 5 -14.08 8.40 1.22
C ASN A 5 -15.05 7.47 1.98
N GLU A 6 -14.77 6.16 2.03
CA GLU A 6 -15.65 5.16 2.68
C GLU A 6 -15.22 4.80 4.11
N THR A 7 -13.91 4.83 4.38
CA THR A 7 -13.33 4.39 5.66
C THR A 7 -12.30 5.38 6.17
N GLU A 8 -11.97 5.32 7.46
CA GLU A 8 -10.96 6.18 8.05
C GLU A 8 -9.58 5.97 7.38
N GLY A 9 -8.83 7.08 7.22
CA GLY A 9 -7.47 7.03 6.71
C GLY A 9 -6.49 6.86 7.86
N VAL A 10 -6.05 5.62 8.12
CA VAL A 10 -5.10 5.29 9.19
C VAL A 10 -3.66 5.15 8.70
N ILE A 11 -3.46 5.11 7.39
CA ILE A 11 -2.14 5.03 6.76
C ILE A 11 -1.74 6.40 6.23
N GLN A 12 -0.53 6.84 6.59
CA GLN A 12 0.16 7.95 5.94
C GLN A 12 1.46 7.43 5.29
N CYS A 13 2.19 8.29 4.58
CA CYS A 13 3.50 7.94 4.04
C CYS A 13 4.52 9.04 4.24
N LYS A 14 5.67 8.70 4.84
CA LYS A 14 6.80 9.62 5.07
C LYS A 14 7.47 10.10 3.77
N SER A 15 7.30 9.32 2.70
CA SER A 15 7.95 9.57 1.40
C SER A 15 7.05 10.31 0.42
N CYS A 16 5.73 10.30 0.63
CA CYS A 16 4.80 11.05 -0.20
C CYS A 16 4.90 12.55 0.07
N ILE A 17 4.63 13.34 -0.96
CA ILE A 17 4.48 14.78 -0.82
C ILE A 17 3.08 15.04 -0.26
N MET A 18 2.96 15.96 0.70
CA MET A 18 1.72 16.31 1.42
C MET A 18 1.25 15.24 2.43
N PHE A 19 0.32 15.67 3.30
CA PHE A 19 -0.20 14.89 4.43
C PHE A 19 -1.46 14.10 4.06
N HIS A 20 -1.35 13.24 3.06
CA HIS A 20 -2.44 12.36 2.65
C HIS A 20 -2.69 11.25 3.69
N ARG A 21 -3.94 10.80 3.81
CA ARG A 21 -4.32 9.65 4.66
C ARG A 21 -5.23 8.66 3.94
N TRP A 22 -4.86 7.39 3.96
CA TRP A 22 -5.55 6.30 3.25
C TRP A 22 -5.94 5.17 4.19
N CYS A 23 -7.00 4.42 3.85
CA CYS A 23 -7.23 3.12 4.46
C CYS A 23 -6.22 2.10 3.89
N LYS A 24 -6.03 0.95 4.56
CA LYS A 24 -5.01 -0.06 4.17
C LYS A 24 -5.08 -0.46 2.68
N PRO A 25 -6.25 -0.82 2.10
CA PRO A 25 -6.31 -1.23 0.69
C PRO A 25 -5.99 -0.08 -0.27
N CYS A 26 -6.46 1.14 0.07
CA CYS A 26 -6.17 2.31 -0.75
C CYS A 26 -4.69 2.68 -0.68
N ALA A 27 -4.04 2.53 0.48
CA ALA A 27 -2.61 2.76 0.62
C ALA A 27 -1.80 1.83 -0.31
N ALA A 28 -2.09 0.52 -0.32
CA ALA A 28 -1.43 -0.40 -1.25
C ALA A 28 -1.65 0.01 -2.72
N ARG A 29 -2.88 0.42 -3.07
CA ARG A 29 -3.25 0.82 -4.44
C ARG A 29 -2.57 2.11 -4.90
N VAL A 30 -2.56 3.18 -4.09
CA VAL A 30 -1.96 4.47 -4.49
C VAL A 30 -0.44 4.38 -4.61
N HIS A 31 0.19 3.46 -3.88
CA HIS A 31 1.63 3.21 -3.95
C HIS A 31 2.03 2.19 -5.02
N LYS A 32 1.12 1.79 -5.93
CA LYS A 32 1.41 0.79 -6.98
C LYS A 32 2.72 1.05 -7.72
N TYR A 33 3.03 2.31 -8.03
CA TYR A 33 4.24 2.70 -8.77
C TYR A 33 5.37 3.21 -7.89
N LEU A 34 5.17 3.21 -6.57
CA LEU A 34 6.06 3.77 -5.55
C LEU A 34 6.38 2.72 -4.47
N PRO A 35 6.91 1.53 -4.85
CA PRO A 35 7.00 0.37 -3.94
C PRO A 35 8.00 0.52 -2.79
N PHE A 36 8.85 1.55 -2.83
CA PHE A 36 9.87 1.81 -1.81
C PHE A 36 9.53 3.01 -0.92
N HIS A 37 8.32 3.54 -1.05
CA HIS A 37 7.78 4.51 -0.11
C HIS A 37 7.62 3.87 1.27
N ARG A 38 7.70 4.70 2.31
CA ARG A 38 7.66 4.26 3.71
C ARG A 38 6.34 4.68 4.35
N PRO A 39 5.32 3.80 4.35
CA PRO A 39 4.09 4.09 5.05
C PRO A 39 4.27 3.96 6.57
N ASP A 40 3.38 4.64 7.29
CA ASP A 40 3.13 4.40 8.71
C ASP A 40 1.65 4.13 8.92
N ILE A 41 1.34 3.41 9.99
CA ILE A 41 -0.02 3.24 10.51
C ILE A 41 -0.22 4.00 11.81
N TRP A 42 -1.37 4.65 11.95
CA TRP A 42 -1.80 5.24 13.22
C TRP A 42 -2.25 4.13 14.19
N ALA A 43 -1.47 3.92 15.26
CA ALA A 43 -1.74 2.92 16.29
C ALA A 43 -2.60 3.44 17.47
N GLY A 44 -3.18 4.64 17.34
CA GLY A 44 -4.02 5.28 18.35
C GLY A 44 -3.31 6.32 19.21
N SER A 45 -2.00 6.16 19.44
CA SER A 45 -1.16 7.09 20.22
C SER A 45 -0.03 7.71 19.39
N CYS A 46 0.56 6.94 18.48
CA CYS A 46 1.62 7.36 17.58
C CYS A 46 1.52 6.65 16.22
N TYR A 47 2.36 7.09 15.30
CA TYR A 47 2.58 6.40 14.04
C TYR A 47 3.68 5.35 14.21
N GLU A 48 3.39 4.14 13.74
CA GLU A 48 4.31 3.01 13.72
C GLU A 48 4.65 2.67 12.27
N ASP A 49 5.88 2.20 12.04
CA ASP A 49 6.30 1.78 10.71
C ASP A 49 5.42 0.60 10.24
N ILE A 50 5.02 0.63 8.98
CA ILE A 50 4.38 -0.51 8.30
C ILE A 50 4.91 -0.59 6.89
N SER A 51 5.15 -1.79 6.39
CA SER A 51 5.56 -1.99 5.00
C SER A 51 4.35 -2.02 4.06
N LEU A 52 4.58 -1.74 2.79
CA LEU A 52 3.56 -1.99 1.76
C LEU A 52 3.18 -3.49 1.71
N GLY A 53 4.14 -4.39 1.93
CA GLY A 53 3.89 -5.83 1.98
C GLY A 53 2.89 -6.22 3.07
N GLU A 54 3.03 -5.67 4.28
CA GLU A 54 2.06 -5.88 5.38
C GLU A 54 0.67 -5.28 5.09
N LEU A 55 0.56 -4.38 4.11
CA LEU A 55 -0.71 -3.85 3.61
C LEU A 55 -1.31 -4.71 2.47
N GLY A 56 -0.65 -5.81 2.09
CA GLY A 56 -1.04 -6.69 0.99
C GLY A 56 -0.58 -6.21 -0.39
N PHE A 57 0.44 -5.34 -0.46
CA PHE A 57 1.02 -4.92 -1.74
C PHE A 57 1.95 -6.00 -2.30
N VAL A 58 1.68 -6.42 -3.54
CA VAL A 58 2.52 -7.35 -4.30
C VAL A 58 3.34 -6.58 -5.34
N LEU A 59 4.66 -6.72 -5.30
CA LEU A 59 5.57 -6.10 -6.26
C LEU A 59 5.84 -7.06 -7.43
N PHE A 60 5.15 -6.86 -8.55
CA PHE A 60 5.49 -7.55 -9.80
C PHE A 60 6.74 -6.93 -10.44
N LEU A 61 7.77 -7.74 -10.65
CA LEU A 61 9.06 -7.30 -11.21
C LEU A 61 9.05 -7.13 -12.74
N GLY A 62 8.03 -7.66 -13.42
CA GLY A 62 7.84 -7.58 -14.87
C GLY A 62 6.59 -6.79 -15.28
N HIS A 63 6.31 -6.75 -16.59
CA HIS A 63 5.05 -6.25 -17.18
C HIS A 63 4.54 -4.90 -16.65
N GLY A 64 5.45 -3.96 -16.34
CA GLY A 64 5.06 -2.65 -15.84
C GLY A 64 4.37 -2.68 -14.48
N ARG A 65 4.70 -3.66 -13.63
CA ARG A 65 4.06 -3.93 -12.32
C ARG A 65 2.66 -4.53 -12.41
N GLU A 66 2.31 -5.13 -13.54
CA GLU A 66 1.13 -5.98 -13.66
C GLU A 66 1.47 -7.46 -13.44
N PRO A 67 0.50 -8.28 -13.01
CA PRO A 67 0.64 -9.73 -13.04
C PRO A 67 1.06 -10.24 -14.43
N CYS A 68 1.78 -11.37 -14.47
CA CYS A 68 2.09 -12.02 -15.73
C CYS A 68 0.80 -12.54 -16.39
N PRO A 69 0.57 -12.35 -17.69
CA PRO A 69 -0.68 -12.81 -18.33
C PRO A 69 -0.90 -14.33 -18.26
N GLY A 70 0.19 -15.11 -18.19
CA GLY A 70 0.15 -16.58 -18.10
C GLY A 70 0.09 -17.10 -16.67
N SER A 71 0.07 -16.20 -15.70
CA SER A 71 -0.18 -16.55 -14.34
C SER A 71 -1.72 -16.45 -14.23
N SER A 72 -2.44 -17.56 -13.97
CA SER A 72 -3.83 -17.59 -13.41
C SER A 72 -4.04 -17.82 -11.86
N ASP A 73 -3.22 -18.60 -11.12
CA ASP A 73 -3.20 -18.67 -9.63
C ASP A 73 -1.82 -18.46 -8.92
N TRP A 74 -1.43 -17.25 -8.46
CA TRP A 74 -0.25 -17.04 -7.56
C TRP A 74 -0.83 -16.58 -6.24
N GLU A 75 -0.97 -17.55 -5.35
CA GLU A 75 -1.15 -17.31 -3.93
C GLU A 75 0.26 -17.17 -3.33
N ASP A 76 0.47 -16.15 -2.50
CA ASP A 76 1.68 -16.06 -1.69
C ASP A 76 1.78 -17.35 -0.86
N MET A 77 2.79 -18.17 -1.16
CA MET A 77 3.14 -19.32 -0.33
C MET A 77 3.75 -18.75 0.96
N GLU A 78 2.92 -18.63 2.00
CA GLU A 78 3.36 -18.28 3.37
C GLU A 78 4.44 -19.23 3.90
#